data_AF-B7RH96-F1
#
_entry.id   AF-B7RH96-F1
#
_cell.length_a   1.000
_cell.length_b   1.000
_cell.length_c   1.000
_cell.angle_alpha   90.00
_cell.angle_beta   90.00
_cell.angle_gamma   90.00
#
_symmetry.space_group_name_H-M   'P 1'
#
loop_
_entity.id
_entity.type
_entity.pdbx_description
1 polymer ?
#
loop_
_entity_poly.entity_id
_entity_poly.type
_entity_poly.pdbx_seq_one_letter_code
_entity_poly.pdbx_strand_id
1 'polypeptide(L)' 'MADLARQINVPTLVLHAEGDQIAPLEEGRRMAARIPGARFIALEGNNHALVEGSPAFKTFFREVDAFLAELER' A
#
# COMPACT_ATOMS: atom_id res chain seq x y z
N MET A 1 -4.96 -12.17 13.68
CA MET A 1 -4.44 -11.70 12.37
C MET A 1 -3.33 -10.67 12.54
N ALA A 2 -3.53 -9.60 13.34
CA ALA A 2 -2.54 -8.54 13.54
C ALA A 2 -1.13 -8.99 14.01
N ASP A 3 -1.02 -10.06 14.80
CA ASP A 3 0.30 -10.52 15.31
C ASP A 3 1.11 -11.32 14.27
N LEU A 4 0.46 -11.90 13.26
CA LEU A 4 1.17 -12.65 12.21
C LEU A 4 1.92 -11.72 11.26
N ALA A 5 1.42 -10.50 11.04
CA ALA A 5 2.06 -9.50 10.18
C ALA A 5 3.50 -9.18 10.62
N ARG A 6 3.79 -9.29 11.92
CA ARG A 6 5.16 -9.10 12.46
C ARG A 6 6.16 -10.17 12.00
N GLN A 7 5.68 -11.30 11.48
CA GLN A 7 6.53 -12.39 10.98
C GLN A 7 6.94 -12.19 9.52
N ILE A 8 6.41 -11.17 8.84
CA ILE A 8 6.80 -10.81 7.47
C ILE A 8 8.17 -10.13 7.55
N ASN A 9 9.22 -10.85 7.13
CA ASN A 9 10.61 -10.40 7.17
C ASN A 9 11.18 -10.09 5.78
N VAL A 10 10.32 -9.81 4.81
CA VAL A 10 10.68 -9.42 3.45
C VAL A 10 10.25 -7.98 3.19
N PRO A 11 10.93 -7.26 2.29
CA PRO A 11 10.50 -5.92 1.89
C PRO A 11 9.02 -5.90 1.53
N THR A 12 8.30 -4.91 2.05
CA THR A 12 6.84 -4.82 1.93
C THR A 12 6.43 -3.39 1.61
N LEU A 13 5.55 -3.25 0.61
CA LEU A 13 4.88 -1.99 0.27
C LEU A 13 3.37 -2.12 0.54
N VAL A 14 2.81 -1.14 1.25
CA VAL A 14 1.37 -1.02 1.51
C VAL A 14 0.86 0.24 0.81
N LEU A 15 -0.07 0.06 -0.12
CA LEU A 15 -0.73 1.11 -0.88
C LEU A 15 -2.21 1.15 -0.48
N HIS A 16 -2.75 2.33 -0.17
CA HIS A 16 -4.14 2.45 0.29
C HIS A 16 -4.78 3.77 -0.17
N ALA A 17 -6.00 3.73 -0.72
CA ALA A 17 -6.70 4.94 -1.17
C ALA A 17 -7.24 5.77 0.01
N GLU A 18 -7.01 7.08 0.01
CA GLU A 18 -7.35 7.95 1.14
C GLU A 18 -8.83 7.95 1.51
N GLY A 19 -9.71 7.91 0.50
CA GLY A 19 -11.16 7.92 0.65
C GLY A 19 -11.81 6.55 0.45
N ASP A 20 -11.06 5.46 0.56
CA ASP A 20 -11.56 4.09 0.38
C ASP A 20 -12.86 3.85 1.18
N GLN A 21 -13.92 3.52 0.45
CA GLN A 21 -15.29 3.34 0.97
C GLN A 21 -15.54 1.95 1.55
N ILE A 22 -14.62 0.99 1.36
CA ILE A 22 -14.74 -0.39 1.82
C ILE A 22 -13.80 -0.64 3.00
N ALA A 23 -12.54 -0.23 2.89
CA ALA A 23 -11.53 -0.39 3.93
C ALA A 23 -11.04 0.99 4.38
N PRO A 24 -11.25 1.39 5.65
CA PRO A 24 -10.75 2.67 6.14
C PRO A 24 -9.23 2.80 5.98
N LEU A 25 -8.74 3.99 5.60
CA LEU A 25 -7.31 4.29 5.43
C LEU A 25 -6.45 3.88 6.64
N GLU A 26 -7.02 4.00 7.84
CA GLU A 26 -6.36 3.63 9.08
C GLU A 26 -6.01 2.14 9.15
N GLU A 27 -6.75 1.26 8.47
CA GLU A 27 -6.40 -0.16 8.39
C GLU A 27 -5.12 -0.39 7.58
N GLY A 28 -4.92 0.35 6.48
CA GLY A 28 -3.66 0.33 5.72
C GLY A 28 -2.47 0.81 6.56
N ARG A 29 -2.66 1.92 7.29
CA ARG A 29 -1.63 2.43 8.22
C ARG A 29 -1.31 1.43 9.32
N ARG A 30 -2.34 0.82 9.92
CA ARG A 30 -2.21 -0.22 10.97
C ARG A 30 -1.47 -1.45 10.47
N MET A 31 -1.66 -1.84 9.21
CA MET A 31 -0.94 -2.95 8.59
C MET A 31 0.53 -2.60 8.42
N ALA A 32 0.83 -1.46 7.78
CA ALA A 32 2.21 -1.03 7.54
C ALA A 32 3.00 -0.84 8.85
N ALA A 33 2.38 -0.25 9.89
CA ALA A 33 3.03 -0.07 11.18
C ALA A 33 3.37 -1.38 11.91
N ARG A 34 2.75 -2.51 11.52
CA ARG A 34 2.99 -3.82 12.14
C ARG A 34 4.01 -4.68 11.39
N ILE A 35 4.20 -4.44 10.10
CA ILE A 35 5.16 -5.17 9.28
C ILE A 35 6.52 -4.48 9.40
N PRO A 36 7.56 -5.15 9.93
CA PRO A 36 8.88 -4.56 10.06
C PRO A 36 9.42 -4.06 8.72
N GLY A 37 9.79 -2.77 8.67
CA GLY A 37 10.34 -2.15 7.46
C GLY A 37 9.36 -1.91 6.32
N ALA A 38 8.04 -2.09 6.54
CA ALA A 38 7.06 -1.79 5.50
C ALA A 38 6.98 -0.30 5.19
N ARG A 39 6.84 0.00 3.89
CA ARG A 39 6.54 1.34 3.39
C ARG A 39 5.04 1.50 3.25
N PHE A 40 4.51 2.65 3.63
CA PHE A 40 3.10 3.01 3.43
C PHE A 40 2.99 4.20 2.48
N ILE A 41 2.09 4.10 1.49
CA ILE A 41 1.77 5.19 0.58
C ILE A 41 0.24 5.33 0.52
N ALA A 42 -0.23 6.54 0.83
CA ALA A 42 -1.61 6.90 0.60
C ALA A 42 -1.80 7.31 -0.87
N LEU A 43 -2.85 6.81 -1.49
CA LEU A 43 -3.21 7.10 -2.88
C LEU A 43 -4.39 8.06 -2.92
N GLU A 44 -4.29 9.10 -3.73
CA GLU A 44 -5.40 10.03 -3.97
C GLU A 44 -6.59 9.28 -4.60
N GLY A 45 -7.77 9.41 -4.00
CA GLY A 45 -9.01 8.86 -4.53
C GLY A 45 -9.89 8.23 -3.46
N ASN A 46 -11.10 7.88 -3.85
CA ASN A 46 -12.14 7.33 -2.97
C ASN A 46 -12.62 5.91 -3.37
N ASN A 47 -11.96 5.31 -4.35
CA ASN A 47 -12.28 3.96 -4.80
C ASN A 47 -11.40 2.94 -4.10
N HIS A 48 -12.01 1.85 -3.61
CA HIS A 48 -11.29 0.68 -3.12
C HIS A 48 -10.57 -0.06 -4.26
N ALA A 49 -11.26 -0.19 -5.40
CA ALA A 49 -10.69 -0.81 -6.59
C ALA A 49 -9.79 0.18 -7.34
N LEU A 50 -8.69 -0.35 -7.89
CA LEU A 50 -7.84 0.38 -8.81
C LEU A 50 -8.55 0.49 -10.18
N VAL A 51 -9.11 1.67 -10.48
CA VAL A 51 -9.85 1.93 -11.73
C VAL A 51 -8.97 2.71 -12.70
N GLU A 52 -8.88 2.26 -13.94
CA GLU A 52 -8.15 2.95 -15.01
C GLU A 52 -8.68 4.38 -15.20
N GLY A 53 -7.76 5.34 -15.33
CA GLY A 53 -8.07 6.77 -15.44
C GLY A 53 -8.36 7.48 -14.12
N SER A 54 -8.46 6.76 -12.99
CA SER A 54 -8.54 7.41 -11.66
C SER A 54 -7.22 8.09 -11.25
N PRO A 55 -7.25 9.07 -10.33
CA PRO A 55 -6.04 9.75 -9.86
C PRO A 55 -4.97 8.78 -9.33
N ALA A 56 -5.38 7.74 -8.60
CA ALA A 56 -4.49 6.72 -8.06
C ALA A 56 -3.81 5.85 -9.14
N PHE A 57 -4.39 5.69 -10.33
CA PHE A 57 -3.99 4.63 -11.28
C PHE A 57 -2.52 4.69 -11.68
N LYS A 58 -2.07 5.86 -12.18
CA LYS A 58 -0.68 6.03 -12.62
C LYS A 58 0.30 6.00 -11.46
N THR A 59 -0.10 6.55 -10.31
CA THR A 59 0.73 6.55 -9.11
C THR A 59 0.91 5.14 -8.56
N PHE A 60 -0.14 4.32 -8.51
CA PHE A 60 -0.05 2.93 -8.09
C PHE A 60 1.06 2.17 -8.83
N PHE A 61 1.02 2.17 -10.17
CA PHE A 61 2.02 1.44 -10.97
C PHE A 61 3.42 2.01 -10.80
N ARG A 62 3.57 3.34 -10.76
CA ARG A 62 4.87 3.97 -10.51
C ARG A 62 5.49 3.53 -9.19
N GLU A 63 4.71 3.50 -8.11
CA GLU A 63 5.23 3.10 -6.80
C GLU A 63 5.53 1.59 -6.72
N VAL A 64 4.76 0.75 -7.41
CA VAL A 64 5.04 -0.68 -7.54
C VAL A 64 6.34 -0.91 -8.33
N ASP A 65 6.49 -0.28 -9.49
CA ASP A 65 7.68 -0.41 -10.34
C ASP A 65 8.93 0.09 -9.59
N ALA A 66 8.83 1.24 -8.92
CA ALA A 66 9.92 1.78 -8.11
C ALA A 66 10.31 0.81 -6.98
N PHE A 67 9.33 0.24 -6.29
CA PHE A 67 9.58 -0.73 -5.23
C PHE A 67 10.27 -1.99 -5.76
N LEU A 68 9.82 -2.54 -6.89
CA LEU A 68 10.45 -3.71 -7.50
C LEU A 68 11.89 -3.42 -7.95
N ALA A 69 12.12 -2.28 -8.61
CA ALA A 69 13.45 -1.86 -9.03
C ALA A 69 14.42 -1.64 -7.85
N GLU A 70 13.92 -1.34 -6.65
CA GLU A 70 14.74 -1.26 -5.45
C GLU A 70 15.23 -2.63 -4.95
N LEU A 71 14.46 -3.69 -5.20
CA LEU A 71 14.76 -5.06 -4.77
C LEU A 71 15.70 -5.80 -5.71
N GLU A 72 15.76 -5.39 -6.97
CA GLU A 72 16.63 -5.97 -7.99
C GLU A 72 18.08 -5.45 -7.93
N ARG A 73 18.36 -4.49 -7.04
CA ARG A 73 19.70 -3.92 -6.84
C ARG A 73 20.57 -4.71 -5.87
#